data_AF-A0A9E2M1B8-F1
#
_entry.id   AF-A0A9E2M1B8-F1
#
_cell.length_a   1.000
_cell.length_b   1.000
_cell.length_c   1.000
_cell.angle_alpha   90.00
_cell.angle_beta   90.00
_cell.angle_gamma   90.00
#
_symmetry.space_group_name_H-M   'P 1'
#
loop_
_entity.id
_entity.type
_entity.pdbx_description
1 polymer ?
#
loop_
_entity_poly.entity_id
_entity_poly.type
_entity_poly.pdbx_seq_one_letter_code
_entity_poly.pdbx_strand_id
1 'polypeptide(L)' 'MIKFCVLCEKLLPLIFEEVKLDCGYRVDLLVEKKLIVEVKSVEALADIHLAQVLKELSYNKALCPL' A
#
# COMPACT_ATOMS: atom_id res chain seq x y z
N MET A 1 -8.71 18.69 -18.87
CA MET A 1 -7.68 18.61 -17.82
C MET A 1 -8.05 17.45 -16.90
N ILE A 2 -7.26 16.38 -16.86
CA ILE A 2 -7.55 15.19 -16.03
C ILE A 2 -7.15 15.51 -14.59
N LYS A 3 -8.02 15.22 -13.62
CA LYS A 3 -7.77 15.42 -12.19
C LYS A 3 -7.78 14.06 -11.51
N PHE A 4 -6.72 13.73 -10.79
CA PHE A 4 -6.62 12.51 -10.01
C PHE A 4 -6.93 12.80 -8.53
N CYS A 5 -7.68 11.91 -7.90
CA CYS A 5 -7.84 11.83 -6.46
C CYS A 5 -6.61 11.12 -5.87
N VAL A 6 -5.86 11.83 -5.02
CA VAL A 6 -4.66 11.31 -4.36
C VAL A 6 -4.83 11.49 -2.85
N LEU A 7 -4.65 10.40 -2.10
CA LEU A 7 -4.56 10.42 -0.65
C LEU A 7 -3.10 10.22 -0.26
N CYS A 8 -2.59 11.04 0.66
CA CYS A 8 -1.22 10.97 1.14
C CYS A 8 -1.17 10.45 2.59
N GLU A 9 -0.16 9.65 2.92
CA GLU A 9 0.15 9.14 4.26
C GLU A 9 -1.05 8.51 4.97
N LYS A 10 -1.81 7.68 4.24
CA LYS A 10 -3.07 7.15 4.74
C LYS A 10 -2.84 5.83 5.47
N LEU A 11 -3.32 5.75 6.71
CA LEU A 11 -3.50 4.47 7.41
C LEU A 11 -4.64 3.68 6.74
N LEU A 12 -4.29 2.52 6.19
CA LEU A 12 -5.21 1.51 5.72
C LEU A 12 -5.34 0.42 6.80
N PRO A 13 -6.56 -0.08 7.04
CA PRO A 13 -6.71 -1.28 7.85
C PRO A 13 -5.92 -2.41 7.21
N LEU A 14 -5.58 -3.44 7.98
CA LEU A 14 -4.85 -4.60 7.48
C LEU A 14 -5.70 -5.84 7.80
N ILE A 15 -6.20 -6.53 6.77
CA ILE A 15 -7.09 -7.68 6.91
C ILE A 15 -6.40 -8.89 6.30
N PHE A 16 -6.32 -9.98 7.04
CA PHE A 16 -5.75 -11.24 6.56
C PHE A 16 -6.56 -12.39 7.09
N GLU A 17 -6.97 -13.28 6.17
CA GLU A 17 -7.82 -14.42 6.51
C GLU A 17 -9.02 -13.99 7.38
N GLU A 18 -9.67 -12.88 7.01
CA GLU A 18 -10.81 -12.26 7.70
C GLU A 18 -10.51 -11.66 9.09
N VAL A 19 -9.28 -11.78 9.58
CA VAL A 19 -8.82 -11.14 10.81
C VAL A 19 -8.34 -9.73 10.52
N LYS A 20 -8.99 -8.74 11.12
CA LYS A 20 -8.49 -7.37 11.15
C LYS A 20 -7.34 -7.30 12.14
N LEU A 21 -6.13 -7.05 11.65
CA LEU A 21 -5.00 -6.77 12.50
C LEU A 21 -5.06 -5.33 13.02
N ASP A 22 -4.74 -5.17 14.31
CA ASP A 22 -4.66 -3.85 14.97
C ASP A 22 -3.45 -3.03 14.50
N CYS A 23 -2.52 -3.64 13.76
CA CYS A 23 -1.48 -2.92 13.04
C CYS A 23 -1.99 -2.50 11.64
N GLY A 24 -2.40 -1.24 11.52
CA GLY A 24 -2.70 -0.64 10.21
C GLY A 24 -1.43 -0.47 9.37
N TYR A 25 -1.58 -0.55 8.06
CA TYR A 25 -0.51 -0.28 7.10
C TYR A 25 -0.61 1.17 6.62
N ARG A 26 0.49 1.93 6.63
CA ARG A 26 0.50 3.31 6.14
C ARG A 26 1.04 3.35 4.73
N VAL A 27 0.20 3.75 3.77
CA VAL A 27 0.64 4.02 2.40
C VAL A 27 1.13 5.45 2.26
N ASP A 28 2.21 5.64 1.51
CA ASP A 28 2.70 6.98 1.19
C ASP A 28 1.71 7.71 0.28
N LEU A 29 1.29 7.08 -0.83
CA LEU A 29 0.28 7.63 -1.73
C LEU A 29 -0.71 6.55 -2.21
N LEU A 30 -2.00 6.89 -2.23
CA LEU A 30 -3.06 6.10 -2.85
C LEU A 30 -3.78 6.94 -3.92
N VAL A 31 -3.63 6.53 -5.17
CA VAL A 31 -4.21 7.21 -6.34
C VAL A 31 -5.44 6.45 -6.82
N GLU A 32 -6.57 7.16 -6.95
CA GLU A 32 -7.85 6.61 -7.46
C GLU A 32 -8.32 5.34 -6.73
N LYS A 33 -7.89 5.12 -5.49
CA LYS A 33 -8.10 3.88 -4.72
C LYS A 33 -7.61 2.61 -5.44
N LYS A 34 -6.74 2.73 -6.44
CA LYS A 34 -6.34 1.64 -7.34
C LYS A 34 -4.83 1.45 -7.43
N LEU A 35 -4.07 2.52 -7.22
CA LEU A 35 -2.61 2.50 -7.32
C LEU A 35 -2.00 2.97 -6.01
N ILE A 36 -1.19 2.11 -5.39
CA ILE A 36 -0.35 2.45 -4.25
C ILE A 36 1.02 2.83 -4.77
N VAL A 37 1.59 3.92 -4.26
CA VAL A 37 2.97 4.33 -4.53
C VAL A 37 3.69 4.44 -3.20
N GLU A 38 4.82 3.74 -3.07
CA GLU A 38 5.72 3.76 -1.92
C GLU A 38 7.00 4.49 -2.31
N VAL A 39 7.43 5.44 -1.47
CA VAL A 39 8.62 6.25 -1.71
C VAL A 39 9.71 5.82 -0.74
N LYS A 40 10.85 5.40 -1.29
CA LYS A 40 12.02 5.00 -0.50
C LYS A 40 13.25 5.76 -0.97
N SER A 41 13.99 6.35 -0.03
CA SER A 41 15.31 6.93 -0.29
C SER A 41 16.38 5.86 -0.05
N VAL A 42 16.93 5.31 -1.14
CA VAL A 42 17.92 4.22 -1.10
C VAL A 42 18.94 4.43 -2.22
N GLU A 43 20.19 4.00 -1.99
CA GLU A 43 21.26 4.10 -2.99
C GLU A 43 20.98 3.21 -4.22
N ALA A 44 20.42 2.04 -3.99
CA ALA A 44 19.93 1.14 -5.03
C ALA A 44 18.72 0.34 -4.53
N LEU A 45 17.88 -0.11 -5.47
CA LEU A 45 16.84 -1.08 -5.16
C LEU A 45 17.48 -2.44 -4.86
N ALA A 46 17.07 -3.07 -3.77
CA ALA A 46 17.46 -4.42 -3.39
C ALA A 46 16.21 -5.30 -3.30
N ASP A 47 16.39 -6.62 -3.38
CA ASP A 47 15.29 -7.59 -3.36
C ASP A 47 14.40 -7.46 -2.12
N ILE A 48 14.96 -7.00 -1.00
CA ILE A 48 14.20 -6.71 0.22
C ILE A 48 13.14 -5.62 0.01
N HIS A 49 13.40 -4.60 -0.82
CA HIS A 49 12.43 -3.56 -1.13
C HIS A 49 11.27 -4.12 -1.97
N LEU A 50 11.58 -5.02 -2.92
CA LEU A 50 10.56 -5.69 -3.72
C LEU A 50 9.74 -6.67 -2.86
N ALA A 51 10.39 -7.47 -2.02
CA ALA A 51 9.73 -8.39 -1.11
C ALA A 51 8.81 -7.66 -0.12
N GLN A 52 9.21 -6.47 0.32
CA GLN A 52 8.40 -5.61 1.19
C GLN A 52 7.12 -5.16 0.48
N VAL A 53 7.24 -4.62 -0.73
CA VAL A 53 6.08 -4.21 -1.54
C VAL A 53 5.18 -5.41 -1.88
N LEU A 54 5.74 -6.56 -2.25
CA LEU A 54 4.97 -7.76 -2.58
C LEU A 54 4.23 -8.34 -1.37
N LYS A 55 4.85 -8.34 -0.18
CA LYS A 55 4.20 -8.75 1.06
C LYS A 55 3.05 -7.81 1.41
N GLU A 56 3.27 -6.51 1.26
CA GLU A 56 2.25 -5.47 1.50
C GLU A 56 1.09 -5.60 0.51
N LEU A 57 1.34 -5.75 -0.79
CA LEU A 57 0.31 -5.96 -1.82
C LEU A 57 -0.44 -7.29 -1.65
N SER A 58 0.25 -8.36 -1.23
CA SER A 58 -0.38 -9.66 -0.98
C SER A 58 -1.33 -9.59 0.22
N TYR A 59 -0.96 -8.86 1.26
CA TYR A 59 -1.83 -8.57 2.41
C TYR A 59 -2.98 -7.61 2.06
N ASN A 60 -2.74 -6.67 1.14
CA ASN A 60 -3.74 -5.69 0.69
C ASN A 60 -4.84 -6.27 -0.22
N LYS A 61 -4.77 -7.56 -0.61
CA LYS A 61 -5.84 -8.23 -1.36
C LYS A 61 -7.20 -8.22 -0.63
N ALA A 62 -7.22 -7.95 0.68
CA ALA A 62 -8.45 -7.91 1.47
C ALA A 62 -9.02 -6.48 1.71
N LEU A 63 -8.41 -5.42 1.16
CA LEU A 63 -8.80 -4.02 1.47
C LEU A 63 -9.18 -3.14 0.30
N CYS A 64 -9.00 -3.64 -0.92
CA CYS A 64 -9.72 -3.14 -2.07
C CYS A 64 -10.55 -4.30 -2.61
N PRO A 65 -11.84 -4.41 -2.26
CA PRO A 65 -12.74 -5.13 -3.14
C PRO A 65 -12.72 -4.34 -4.46
N LEU A 66 -12.02 -4.88 -5.46
CA LEU A 66 -12.34 -4.59 -6.85
C LEU A 66 -13.83 -4.89 -7.08
#